data_AF-A0A2N2CAE7-F1
#
_entry.id   AF-A0A2N2CAE7-F1
#
_cell.length_a   1.000
_cell.length_b   1.000
_cell.length_c   1.000
_cell.angle_alpha   90.00
_cell.angle_beta   90.00
_cell.angle_gamma   90.00
#
_symmetry.space_group_name_H-M   'P 1'
#
loop_
_entity.id
_entity.type
_entity.pdbx_description
1 polymer ?
#
loop_
_entity_poly.entity_id
_entity_poly.type
_entity_poly.pdbx_seq_one_letter_code
_entity_poly.pdbx_strand_id
1 'polypeptide(L)'
;MTYLDTEHQILSRIDEFVSQKSFSIVAIDGRCGSGKTTLAKQLAERYDANLFHMDDFYLPFEMQTTQRMELEGGHMDHERFFLEVIDPLLSQKPFAYRAFDC
;
A
#
# COMPACT_ATOMS: atom_id res chain seq x y z
N MET A 1 -2.58 -8.89 25.94
CA MET A 1 -3.20 -8.74 24.62
C MET A 1 -2.49 -9.71 23.70
N THR A 2 -3.18 -10.75 23.26
CA THR A 2 -2.58 -11.77 22.38
C THR A 2 -2.58 -11.27 20.93
N TYR A 3 -1.77 -11.89 20.08
CA TYR A 3 -1.72 -11.57 18.64
C TYR A 3 -3.10 -11.69 17.97
N LEU A 4 -3.85 -12.73 18.32
CA LEU A 4 -5.21 -12.98 17.82
C LEU A 4 -6.20 -11.87 18.20
N ASP A 5 -6.07 -11.31 19.42
CA ASP A 5 -6.92 -10.19 19.85
C ASP A 5 -6.69 -8.94 18.99
N THR A 6 -5.46 -8.73 18.55
CA THR A 6 -5.08 -7.55 17.75
C THR A 6 -5.56 -7.69 16.30
N GLU A 7 -5.38 -8.87 15.71
CA GLU A 7 -5.87 -9.17 14.36
C GLU A 7 -7.40 -9.00 14.28
N HIS A 8 -8.14 -9.54 15.26
CA HIS A 8 -9.59 -9.42 15.30
C HIS A 8 -10.06 -7.95 15.39
N GLN A 9 -9.36 -7.12 16.17
CA GLN A 9 -9.67 -5.69 16.27
C GLN A 9 -9.42 -4.93 14.97
N ILE A 10 -8.35 -5.27 14.24
CA ILE A 10 -8.05 -4.67 12.94
C ILE A 10 -9.17 -5.02 11.95
N LEU A 11 -9.52 -6.31 11.85
CA LEU A 11 -10.57 -6.78 10.94
C LEU A 11 -11.91 -6.13 11.25
N SER A 12 -12.31 -6.08 12.53
CA SER A 12 -13.58 -5.47 12.92
C SER A 12 -13.67 -3.99 12.54
N ARG A 13 -12.56 -3.24 12.63
CA ARG A 13 -12.52 -1.83 12.23
C ARG A 13 -12.60 -1.65 10.71
N ILE A 14 -11.93 -2.53 9.96
CA ILE A 14 -12.00 -2.52 8.50
C ILE A 14 -13.41 -2.91 8.03
N ASP A 15 -14.02 -3.92 8.63
CA ASP A 15 -15.40 -4.34 8.35
C ASP A 15 -16.38 -3.18 8.53
N GLU A 16 -16.28 -2.45 9.65
CA GLU A 16 -17.12 -1.26 9.90
C GLU A 16 -16.87 -0.17 8.84
N PHE A 17 -15.61 0.15 8.54
CA PHE A 17 -15.25 1.17 7.55
C PHE A 17 -15.76 0.83 6.14
N VAL A 18 -15.56 -0.41 5.70
CA VAL A 18 -15.98 -0.88 4.38
C VAL A 18 -17.50 -0.91 4.28
N SER A 19 -18.23 -1.28 5.34
CA SER A 19 -19.70 -1.33 5.33
C SER A 19 -20.36 0.05 5.11
N GLN A 20 -19.65 1.14 5.41
CA GLN A 20 -20.18 2.51 5.35
C GLN A 20 -19.82 3.24 4.03
N LYS A 21 -19.00 2.64 3.17
CA LYS A 21 -18.45 3.30 1.98
C LYS A 21 -18.63 2.43 0.75
N SER A 22 -18.98 3.05 -0.38
CA SER A 22 -19.02 2.36 -1.67
C SER A 22 -17.62 2.04 -2.22
N PHE A 23 -16.60 2.75 -1.73
CA PHE A 23 -15.21 2.63 -2.15
C PHE A 23 -14.30 2.97 -0.97
N SER A 24 -13.34 2.10 -0.68
CA SER A 24 -12.45 2.20 0.48
C SER A 24 -11.00 1.98 0.07
N ILE A 25 -10.09 2.81 0.60
CA ILE A 25 -8.64 2.62 0.48
C ILE A 25 -8.10 2.41 1.88
N VAL A 26 -7.32 1.34 2.07
CA VAL A 26 -6.69 1.01 3.35
C VAL A 26 -5.18 0.97 3.15
N ALA A 27 -4.46 1.81 3.91
CA ALA A 27 -3.00 1.80 3.95
C ALA A 27 -2.50 0.98 5.16
N ILE A 28 -1.50 0.13 4.94
CA ILE A 28 -0.89 -0.69 5.99
C ILE A 28 0.57 -0.26 6.14
N ASP A 29 0.86 0.48 7.21
CA ASP A 29 2.20 0.92 7.54
C ASP A 29 2.75 0.19 8.78
N GLY A 30 4.08 0.06 8.84
CA GLY A 30 4.79 -0.67 9.88
C GLY A 30 6.21 -1.06 9.46
N ARG A 31 7.01 -1.49 10.44
CA ARG A 31 8.44 -1.80 10.24
C ARG A 31 8.66 -3.00 9.31
N CYS A 32 9.85 -3.11 8.71
CA CYS A 32 10.23 -4.32 7.98
C CYS A 32 10.14 -5.56 8.89
N GLY A 33 9.65 -6.68 8.35
CA GLY A 33 9.46 -7.93 9.11
C GLY A 33 8.24 -7.96 10.04
N SER A 34 7.44 -6.89 10.15
CA SER A 34 6.28 -6.85 11.05
C SER A 34 5.05 -7.64 10.56
N GLY A 35 5.14 -8.33 9.42
CA GLY A 35 4.04 -9.12 8.85
C GLY A 35 3.06 -8.34 7.96
N LYS A 36 3.37 -7.10 7.55
CA LYS A 36 2.48 -6.28 6.70
C LYS A 36 2.02 -7.00 5.44
N THR A 37 2.95 -7.61 4.71
CA THR A 37 2.66 -8.35 3.47
C THR A 37 1.73 -9.53 3.73
N THR A 38 1.87 -10.20 4.87
CA THR A 38 0.96 -11.29 5.27
C THR A 38 -0.44 -10.77 5.53
N LEU A 39 -0.56 -9.73 6.37
CA LEU A 39 -1.84 -9.09 6.67
C LEU A 39 -2.51 -8.55 5.40
N ALA A 40 -1.75 -7.88 4.54
CA ALA A 40 -2.26 -7.31 3.30
C ALA A 40 -2.83 -8.36 2.34
N LYS A 41 -2.17 -9.52 2.22
CA LYS A 41 -2.68 -10.66 1.43
C LYS A 41 -3.96 -11.24 2.00
N GLN A 42 -4.03 -11.44 3.32
CA GLN A 42 -5.25 -11.93 3.99
C GLN A 42 -6.43 -10.97 3.78
N LEU A 43 -6.18 -9.66 3.88
CA LEU A 43 -7.20 -8.64 3.63
C LEU A 43 -7.64 -8.63 2.15
N ALA A 44 -6.69 -8.72 1.22
CA ALA A 44 -6.99 -8.78 -0.22
C ALA A 44 -7.88 -9.98 -0.56
N GLU A 45 -7.57 -11.16 -0.02
CA GLU A 45 -8.39 -12.38 -0.19
C GLU A 45 -9.78 -12.24 0.46
N ARG A 46 -9.85 -11.67 1.68
CA ARG A 46 -11.11 -11.53 2.43
C ARG A 46 -12.10 -10.58 1.76
N TYR A 47 -11.61 -9.47 1.21
CA TYR A 47 -12.45 -8.41 0.65
C TYR A 47 -12.50 -8.41 -0.88
N ASP A 48 -11.88 -9.39 -1.54
CA ASP A 48 -11.68 -9.41 -3.00
C ASP A 48 -11.10 -8.07 -3.51
N ALA A 49 -10.04 -7.61 -2.83
CA ALA A 49 -9.48 -6.28 -3.02
C ALA A 49 -8.18 -6.31 -3.83
N ASN A 50 -7.94 -5.22 -4.58
CA ASN A 50 -6.66 -4.99 -5.22
C ASN A 50 -5.58 -4.69 -4.16
N LEU A 51 -4.39 -5.27 -4.34
CA LEU A 51 -3.23 -5.07 -3.46
C LEU A 51 -2.10 -4.37 -4.22
N PHE A 52 -1.61 -3.26 -3.67
CA PHE A 52 -0.51 -2.47 -4.21
C PHE A 52 0.64 -2.45 -3.21
N HIS A 53 1.85 -2.77 -3.65
CA HIS A 53 3.04 -2.75 -2.80
C HIS A 53 3.82 -1.46 -3.04
N MET A 54 4.11 -0.71 -1.97
CA MET A 54 4.94 0.50 -2.11
C MET A 54 6.33 0.17 -2.66
N ASP A 55 6.87 -1.01 -2.35
CA ASP A 55 8.15 -1.52 -2.87
C ASP A 55 8.19 -1.62 -4.41
N ASP A 56 7.05 -1.59 -5.10
CA ASP A 56 7.00 -1.53 -6.56
C ASP A 56 7.38 -0.14 -7.11
N PHE A 57 7.58 0.84 -6.22
CA PHE A 57 7.81 2.24 -6.53
C PHE A 57 9.17 2.75 -6.03
N TYR A 58 10.21 1.92 -6.01
CA TYR A 58 11.58 2.43 -5.85
C TYR A 58 11.97 3.36 -7.02
N LEU A 59 12.80 4.35 -6.72
CA LEU A 59 13.44 5.19 -7.74
C LEU A 59 14.47 4.39 -8.54
N PRO A 60 14.52 4.57 -9.86
CA PRO A 60 15.67 4.13 -10.66
C PRO A 60 16.98 4.70 -10.10
N PHE A 61 18.08 3.95 -10.20
CA PHE A 61 19.36 4.34 -9.64
C PHE A 61 19.84 5.72 -10.13
N GLU A 62 19.56 6.04 -11.40
CA GLU A 62 19.90 7.32 -12.02
C GLU A 62 19.16 8.52 -11.38
N MET A 63 18.04 8.27 -10.69
CA MET A 63 17.22 9.28 -10.03
C MET A 63 17.49 9.40 -8.52
N GLN A 64 18.32 8.52 -7.94
CA GLN A 64 18.68 8.52 -6.52
C GLN A 64 19.79 9.55 -6.22
N THR A 65 19.51 10.82 -6.48
CA THR A 65 20.44 11.92 -6.16
C THR A 65 20.66 12.05 -4.65
N THR A 66 21.80 12.63 -4.23
CA THR A 66 22.08 12.89 -2.80
C THR A 66 20.95 13.67 -2.13
N GLN A 67 20.44 14.70 -2.80
CA GLN A 67 19.34 15.53 -2.29
C GLN A 67 18.06 14.71 -2.06
N ARG A 68 17.75 13.75 -2.94
CA ARG A 68 16.60 12.85 -2.73
C ARG A 68 16.85 11.87 -1.59
N MET A 69 18.04 11.27 -1.51
CA MET A 69 18.36 10.28 -0.47
C MET A 69 18.43 10.88 0.94
N GLU A 70 18.58 12.20 1.06
CA GLU A 70 18.48 12.94 2.33
C GLU A 70 17.03 13.12 2.82
N LEU A 71 16.04 12.98 1.93
CA LEU A 71 14.62 13.07 2.28
C LEU A 71 14.12 11.76 2.89
N GLU A 72 13.22 11.87 3.86
CA GLU A 72 12.48 10.72 4.37
C GLU A 72 11.68 10.05 3.26
N GLY A 73 11.90 8.75 3.06
CA GLY A 73 11.29 8.01 1.95
C GLY A 73 11.74 8.46 0.57
N GLY A 74 12.82 9.24 0.46
CA GLY A 74 13.30 9.79 -0.82
C GLY A 74 13.93 8.78 -1.78
N HIS A 75 14.04 7.51 -1.36
CA HIS A 75 14.34 6.37 -2.24
C HIS A 75 13.11 5.88 -3.03
N MET A 76 11.92 6.39 -2.70
CA MET A 76 10.66 6.03 -3.36
C MET A 76 10.23 7.08 -4.38
N ASP A 77 9.65 6.61 -5.46
CA ASP A 77 9.06 7.37 -6.55
C ASP A 77 7.58 7.70 -6.23
N HIS A 78 7.39 8.60 -5.26
CA HIS A 78 6.04 9.02 -4.80
C HIS A 78 5.23 9.67 -5.92
N GLU A 79 5.90 10.38 -6.83
CA GLU A 79 5.27 10.99 -8.01
C GLU A 79 4.69 9.91 -8.93
N ARG A 80 5.47 8.87 -9.25
CA ARG A 80 4.98 7.72 -10.02
C ARG A 80 3.88 6.98 -9.31
N PHE A 81 4.01 6.71 -8.00
CA PHE A 81 2.96 6.03 -7.25
C PHE A 81 1.64 6.81 -7.29
N PHE A 82 1.70 8.14 -7.15
CA PHE A 82 0.51 8.97 -7.25
C PHE A 82 -0.12 8.89 -8.64
N LEU A 83 0.68 9.06 -9.70
CA LEU A 83 0.19 9.09 -11.08
C LEU A 83 -0.29 7.74 -11.60
N GLU A 84 0.43 6.66 -11.30
CA GLU A 84 0.13 5.32 -11.82
C GLU A 84 -0.86 4.54 -10.96
N VAL A 85 -1.00 4.87 -9.67
CA VAL A 85 -1.89 4.16 -8.74
C VAL A 85 -2.96 5.06 -8.17
N ILE A 86 -2.59 6.12 -7.43
CA ILE A 86 -3.58 6.88 -6.65
C ILE A 86 -4.60 7.59 -7.54
N ASP A 87 -4.15 8.34 -8.55
CA ASP A 87 -5.03 9.08 -9.46
C ASP A 87 -6.03 8.16 -10.21
N PRO A 88 -5.58 7.08 -10.89
CA PRO A 88 -6.53 6.18 -11.56
C PRO A 88 -7.41 5.41 -10.57
N LEU A 89 -6.90 5.05 -9.39
CA LEU A 89 -7.67 4.39 -8.34
C LEU A 89 -8.81 5.28 -7.84
N LEU A 90 -8.56 6.57 -7.62
CA LEU A 90 -9.60 7.56 -7.27
C LEU A 90 -10.60 7.77 -8.41
N SER A 91 -10.17 7.64 -9.67
CA SER A 91 -11.06 7.69 -10.83
C SER A 91 -11.95 6.44 -10.98
N GLN A 92 -11.67 5.38 -10.21
CA GLN A 92 -12.37 4.08 -10.24
C GLN A 92 -12.43 3.45 -11.65
N LYS A 93 -11.37 3.65 -12.44
CA LYS A 93 -11.21 3.04 -13.77
C LYS A 93 -10.17 1.92 -13.73
N PRO A 94 -10.28 0.91 -14.59
CA PRO A 94 -9.22 -0.08 -14.75
C PRO A 94 -7.92 0.61 -15.18
N PHE A 95 -6.81 0.20 -14.57
CA PHE A 95 -5.47 0.68 -14.90
C PHE A 95 -4.44 -0.42 -14.69
N ALA A 96 -3.23 -0.17 -15.18
CA ALA A 96 -2.06 -0.99 -14.93
C ALA A 96 -0.89 -0.07 -14.59
N TYR A 97 0.02 -0.57 -13.76
CA TYR A 97 1.26 0.11 -13.40
C TYR A 97 2.42 -0.87 -13.59
N ARG A 98 3.65 -0.34 -13.59
CA ARG A 98 4.85 -1.17 -13.73
C ARG A 98 5.51 -1.33 -12.36
N ALA A 99 5.62 -2.59 -11.92
CA ALA A 99 6.42 -2.92 -10.74
C ALA A 99 7.90 -2.64 -10.98
N PHE A 100 8.61 -2.23 -9.92
CA PHE A 100 10.06 -2.09 -9.96
C PHE A 100 10.69 -3.46 -10.23
N ASP A 101 11.54 -3.53 -11.26
CA ASP A 101 12.32 -4.71 -11.61
C ASP A 101 13.76 -4.44 -11.20
N CYS A 102 14.32 -5.33 -10.37
CA CYS A 102 15.58 -5.10 -9.66
C CYS A 102 16.83 -5.43 -10.46
#